data_AF-A0A926H6M7-F1
#
_entry.id   AF-A0A926H6M7-F1
#
_cell.length_a   1.000
_cell.length_b   1.000
_cell.length_c   1.000
_cell.angle_alpha   90.00
_cell.angle_beta   90.00
_cell.angle_gamma   90.00
#
_symmetry.space_group_name_H-M   'P 1'
#
loop_
_entity.id
_entity.type
_entity.pdbx_description
1 polymer ?
#
loop_
_entity_poly.entity_id
_entity_poly.type
_entity_poly.pdbx_seq_one_letter_code
_entity_poly.pdbx_strand_id
1 'polypeptide(L)'
;MQNYSILWADDEIDLLKPHILFLKGKGYDVTPVNSGADALDKVDQEKYDVVFLDENMPGMTGLETLSQIKQMRPNLPVVMITKSEEEHIMEGAIGQKIADYLIKPLNPNQILLSVKKILDNKRLVTEATNLGYQQEFRNLSMQYNDRMDFNEWAEVYKKLIFWELELDGSQDKSMSEILNMQKSEANANFCKYVMNNYEDWLNEPKADKPLMSNQLMRKKVFPLLEQDSPLFFVLVDNLRYDQWKVIEPILTDYFTVEEESSYYSILPTTTAFARNSIFSGLMPSEMEKQLPDLWVNDDNEEEGLNNHENDFLKKQLEKSRLTIKSSYHKIL
;
A
#
# COMPACT_ATOMS: atom_id res chain seq x y z
N MET A 1 -19.55 -10.58 23.35
CA MET A 1 -18.55 -11.42 22.65
C MET A 1 -19.21 -11.96 21.41
N GLN A 2 -18.60 -11.77 20.25
CA GLN A 2 -19.09 -12.34 19.00
C GLN A 2 -18.78 -13.85 19.06
N ASN A 3 -19.80 -14.70 18.98
CA ASN A 3 -19.62 -16.15 18.98
C ASN A 3 -19.27 -16.58 17.55
N TYR A 4 -18.00 -16.89 17.33
CA TYR A 4 -17.55 -17.43 16.04
C TYR A 4 -17.97 -18.89 15.90
N SER A 5 -18.48 -19.26 14.72
CA SER A 5 -18.99 -20.59 14.39
C SER A 5 -17.99 -21.33 13.50
N ILE A 6 -17.60 -22.53 13.92
CA ILE A 6 -16.64 -23.39 13.23
C ILE A 6 -17.37 -24.66 12.77
N LEU A 7 -17.24 -25.01 11.49
CA LEU A 7 -17.61 -26.33 10.98
C LEU A 7 -16.38 -27.22 10.99
N TRP A 8 -16.48 -28.44 11.52
CA TRP A 8 -15.38 -29.40 11.52
C TRP A 8 -15.82 -30.72 10.90
N ALA A 9 -15.30 -31.02 9.71
CA ALA A 9 -15.55 -32.24 8.97
C ALA A 9 -14.36 -33.19 9.05
N ASP A 10 -14.56 -34.37 9.63
CA ASP A 10 -13.55 -35.44 9.76
C ASP A 10 -14.30 -36.78 9.88
N ASP A 11 -13.83 -37.86 9.25
CA ASP A 11 -14.48 -39.16 9.33
C ASP A 11 -14.29 -39.85 10.69
N GLU A 12 -13.27 -39.41 11.44
CA GLU A 12 -12.96 -39.84 12.80
C GLU A 12 -13.36 -38.77 13.85
N ILE A 13 -14.38 -37.92 13.57
CA ILE A 13 -14.76 -36.76 14.41
C ILE A 13 -15.01 -37.09 15.88
N ASP A 14 -15.46 -38.32 16.19
CA ASP A 14 -15.68 -38.78 17.55
C ASP A 14 -14.38 -38.81 18.37
N LEU A 15 -13.23 -39.09 17.73
CA LEU A 15 -11.91 -39.04 18.35
C LEU A 15 -11.46 -37.60 18.65
N LEU A 16 -12.05 -36.62 17.96
CA LEU A 16 -11.72 -35.19 18.08
C LEU A 16 -12.58 -34.46 19.11
N LYS A 17 -13.49 -35.16 19.81
CA LYS A 17 -14.30 -34.61 20.92
C LYS A 17 -13.50 -33.80 21.94
N PRO A 18 -12.31 -34.23 22.41
CA PRO A 18 -11.51 -33.43 23.34
C PRO A 18 -11.12 -32.06 22.77
N HIS A 19 -10.76 -31.99 21.49
CA HIS A 19 -10.39 -30.74 20.81
C HIS A 19 -11.61 -29.84 20.59
N ILE A 20 -12.75 -30.43 20.23
CA ILE A 20 -14.03 -29.71 20.10
C ILE A 20 -14.42 -29.08 21.44
N LEU A 21 -14.33 -29.83 22.54
CA LEU A 21 -14.61 -29.31 23.89
C LEU A 21 -13.62 -28.22 24.30
N PHE A 22 -12.35 -28.36 23.94
CA PHE A 22 -11.34 -27.34 24.18
C PHE A 22 -11.70 -26.02 23.48
N LEU A 23 -12.07 -26.05 22.19
CA LEU A 23 -12.49 -24.86 21.44
C LEU A 23 -13.78 -24.25 22.01
N LYS A 24 -14.78 -25.08 22.37
CA LYS A 24 -15.99 -24.62 23.06
C LYS A 24 -15.67 -23.92 24.38
N GLY A 25 -14.73 -24.46 25.16
CA GLY A 25 -14.22 -23.84 26.38
C GLY A 25 -13.48 -22.51 26.15
N LYS A 26 -13.04 -22.23 24.92
CA LYS A 26 -12.45 -20.94 24.51
C LYS A 26 -13.46 -19.96 23.91
N GLY A 27 -14.75 -20.34 23.84
CA GLY A 27 -15.83 -19.46 23.38
C GLY A 27 -16.17 -19.59 21.89
N TYR A 28 -15.65 -20.60 21.19
CA TYR A 28 -16.04 -20.90 19.81
C TYR A 28 -17.22 -21.87 19.78
N ASP A 29 -18.19 -21.66 18.91
CA ASP A 29 -19.18 -22.70 18.61
C ASP A 29 -18.61 -23.64 17.55
N VAL A 30 -18.76 -24.94 17.75
CA VAL A 30 -18.17 -25.96 16.87
C VAL A 30 -19.24 -26.98 16.51
N THR A 31 -19.48 -27.09 15.21
CA THR A 31 -20.40 -28.04 14.60
C THR A 31 -19.60 -29.19 13.97
N PRO A 32 -19.60 -30.39 14.55
CA PRO A 32 -18.95 -31.56 13.98
C PRO A 32 -19.81 -32.21 12.90
N VAL A 33 -19.19 -32.67 11.81
CA VAL A 33 -19.79 -33.51 10.77
C VAL A 33 -18.82 -34.64 10.36
N ASN A 34 -19.35 -35.73 9.81
CA ASN A 34 -18.58 -36.97 9.56
C ASN A 34 -18.11 -37.14 8.11
N SER A 35 -18.51 -36.24 7.21
CA SER A 35 -18.24 -36.39 5.78
C SER A 35 -18.21 -35.06 5.06
N GLY A 36 -17.56 -35.05 3.88
CA GLY A 36 -17.58 -33.90 2.99
C GLY A 36 -18.99 -33.52 2.50
N ALA A 37 -19.86 -34.51 2.29
CA ALA A 37 -21.25 -34.28 1.89
C ALA A 37 -22.04 -33.54 2.98
N ASP A 38 -21.93 -33.98 4.24
CA ASP A 38 -22.57 -33.31 5.38
C ASP A 38 -22.03 -31.88 5.56
N ALA A 39 -20.73 -31.68 5.28
CA ALA A 39 -20.11 -30.36 5.35
C ALA A 39 -20.72 -29.39 4.31
N LEU A 40 -20.94 -29.86 3.07
CA LEU A 40 -21.56 -29.05 2.02
C LEU A 40 -23.01 -28.69 2.36
N ASP A 41 -23.79 -29.66 2.83
CA ASP A 41 -25.17 -29.44 3.26
C ASP A 41 -25.23 -28.41 4.39
N LYS A 42 -24.31 -28.48 5.36
CA LYS A 42 -24.20 -27.50 6.44
C LYS A 42 -23.79 -26.11 5.97
N VAL A 43 -22.79 -26.00 5.09
CA VAL A 43 -22.34 -24.71 4.54
C VAL A 43 -23.43 -24.02 3.69
N ASP A 44 -24.32 -24.81 3.08
CA ASP A 44 -25.48 -24.28 2.37
C ASP A 44 -26.55 -23.69 3.31
N GLN A 45 -26.83 -24.40 4.41
CA GLN A 45 -27.92 -24.08 5.34
C GLN A 45 -27.55 -23.02 6.37
N GLU A 46 -26.30 -23.00 6.84
CA GLU A 46 -25.83 -22.20 7.96
C GLU A 46 -24.62 -21.34 7.57
N LYS A 47 -24.33 -20.30 8.37
CA LYS A 47 -23.11 -19.49 8.20
C LYS A 47 -22.05 -19.94 9.18
N TYR A 48 -20.87 -20.24 8.66
CA TYR A 48 -19.67 -20.51 9.45
C TYR A 48 -18.60 -19.45 9.16
N ASP A 49 -17.76 -19.19 10.16
CA ASP A 49 -16.65 -18.25 10.05
C ASP A 49 -15.36 -18.94 9.59
N VAL A 50 -15.19 -20.22 9.93
CA VAL A 50 -14.08 -21.11 9.51
C VAL A 50 -14.59 -22.54 9.32
N VAL A 51 -14.00 -23.25 8.35
CA VAL A 51 -14.19 -24.70 8.18
C VAL A 51 -12.87 -25.42 8.42
N PHE A 52 -12.85 -26.41 9.31
CA PHE A 52 -11.82 -27.45 9.39
C PHE A 52 -12.25 -28.64 8.55
N LEU A 53 -11.36 -29.11 7.68
CA LEU A 53 -11.68 -30.12 6.70
C LEU A 53 -10.58 -31.17 6.63
N ASP A 54 -10.89 -32.41 7.02
CA ASP A 54 -9.96 -33.52 6.84
C ASP A 54 -9.77 -33.83 5.36
N GLU A 55 -8.53 -34.13 4.99
CA GLU A 55 -8.17 -34.47 3.62
C GLU A 55 -8.79 -35.81 3.20
N ASN A 56 -8.74 -36.79 4.09
CA ASN A 56 -9.02 -38.19 3.79
C ASN A 56 -10.36 -38.62 4.42
N MET A 57 -11.46 -38.31 3.75
CA MET A 57 -12.79 -38.76 4.15
C MET A 57 -13.36 -39.77 3.14
N PRO A 58 -14.10 -40.80 3.60
CA PRO A 58 -14.80 -41.73 2.72
C PRO A 58 -15.83 -41.03 1.81
N GLY A 59 -15.92 -41.50 0.56
CA GLY A 59 -16.88 -41.00 -0.42
C GLY A 59 -16.39 -39.77 -1.17
N MET A 60 -16.31 -38.62 -0.49
CA MET A 60 -15.85 -37.36 -1.07
C MET A 60 -14.60 -36.89 -0.33
N THR A 61 -13.54 -36.62 -1.08
CA THR A 61 -12.26 -36.19 -0.51
C THR A 61 -12.36 -34.76 0.04
N GLY A 62 -11.46 -34.40 0.96
CA GLY A 62 -11.37 -33.04 1.48
C GLY A 62 -11.07 -32.01 0.37
N LEU A 63 -10.27 -32.36 -0.64
CA LEU A 63 -9.96 -31.46 -1.75
C LEU A 63 -11.17 -31.22 -2.67
N GLU A 64 -11.96 -32.26 -2.98
CA GLU A 64 -13.21 -32.10 -3.74
C GLU A 64 -14.21 -31.25 -2.96
N THR A 65 -14.34 -31.51 -1.66
CA THR A 65 -15.20 -30.76 -0.75
C THR A 65 -14.79 -29.28 -0.68
N LEU A 66 -13.49 -29.00 -0.54
CA LEU A 66 -12.93 -27.64 -0.57
C LEU A 66 -13.31 -26.90 -1.86
N SER A 67 -13.17 -27.56 -3.02
CA SER A 67 -13.48 -26.94 -4.31
C SER A 67 -14.95 -26.52 -4.38
N GLN A 68 -15.87 -27.36 -3.91
CA GLN A 68 -17.30 -27.07 -3.90
C GLN A 68 -17.65 -25.98 -2.88
N ILE A 69 -17.09 -26.03 -1.66
CA ILE A 69 -17.26 -24.96 -0.66
C ILE A 69 -16.83 -23.61 -1.25
N LYS A 70 -15.70 -23.55 -1.95
CA LYS A 70 -15.20 -22.32 -2.55
C LYS A 70 -16.02 -21.83 -3.74
N GLN A 71 -16.70 -22.73 -4.45
CA GLN A 71 -17.65 -22.34 -5.49
C GLN A 71 -18.90 -21.69 -4.90
N MET A 72 -19.40 -22.21 -3.76
CA MET A 72 -20.58 -21.67 -3.07
C MET A 72 -20.27 -20.43 -2.23
N ARG A 73 -19.10 -20.42 -1.58
CA ARG A 73 -18.65 -19.40 -0.62
C ARG A 73 -17.16 -19.10 -0.85
N PRO A 74 -16.80 -18.28 -1.87
CA PRO A 74 -15.41 -18.01 -2.22
C PRO A 74 -14.55 -17.47 -1.06
N ASN A 75 -15.16 -16.66 -0.20
CA ASN A 75 -14.49 -15.97 0.90
C ASN A 75 -14.49 -16.73 2.24
N LEU A 76 -15.13 -17.91 2.33
CA LEU A 76 -15.14 -18.71 3.56
C LEU A 76 -13.76 -19.33 3.76
N PRO A 77 -13.01 -18.99 4.81
CA PRO A 77 -11.70 -19.61 5.05
C PRO A 77 -11.86 -21.09 5.42
N VAL A 78 -11.03 -21.93 4.79
CA VAL A 78 -10.99 -23.38 5.00
C VAL A 78 -9.58 -23.75 5.41
N VAL A 79 -9.46 -24.50 6.49
CA VAL A 79 -8.21 -25.05 7.01
C VAL A 79 -8.20 -26.55 6.75
N MET A 80 -7.22 -27.01 5.98
CA MET A 80 -7.08 -28.43 5.68
C MET A 80 -6.38 -29.15 6.82
N ILE A 81 -6.82 -30.36 7.13
CA ILE A 81 -6.19 -31.25 8.09
C ILE A 81 -5.68 -32.47 7.34
N THR A 82 -4.40 -32.81 7.50
CA THR A 82 -3.75 -33.90 6.74
C THR A 82 -2.92 -34.83 7.64
N LYS A 83 -2.70 -36.07 7.19
CA LYS A 83 -1.78 -37.06 7.79
C LYS A 83 -0.36 -36.99 7.20
N SER A 84 -0.16 -36.20 6.13
CA SER A 84 1.05 -36.18 5.30
C SER A 84 1.73 -34.81 5.36
N GLU A 85 3.07 -34.78 5.38
CA GLU A 85 3.87 -33.55 5.23
C GLU A 85 4.06 -33.14 3.75
N GLU A 86 3.38 -33.79 2.79
CA GLU A 86 3.65 -33.60 1.36
C GLU A 86 3.37 -32.15 0.88
N GLU A 87 4.43 -31.47 0.45
CA GLU A 87 4.45 -30.12 -0.15
C GLU A 87 3.53 -29.96 -1.38
N HIS A 88 3.12 -31.07 -2.02
CA HIS A 88 2.39 -31.06 -3.30
C HIS A 88 1.02 -30.38 -3.26
N ILE A 89 0.35 -30.32 -2.09
CA ILE A 89 -0.94 -29.62 -1.96
C ILE A 89 -0.76 -28.10 -2.08
N MET A 90 0.40 -27.55 -1.68
CA MET A 90 0.69 -26.11 -1.71
C MET A 90 1.02 -25.59 -3.11
N GLU A 91 1.64 -26.41 -3.97
CA GLU A 91 2.10 -25.99 -5.30
C GLU A 91 0.98 -25.93 -6.35
N GLY A 92 -0.18 -26.56 -6.07
CA GLY A 92 -1.33 -26.57 -6.98
C GLY A 92 -2.24 -25.35 -6.85
N ALA A 93 -3.02 -25.04 -7.90
CA ALA A 93 -4.03 -23.96 -7.90
C ALA A 93 -5.11 -24.08 -6.81
N ILE A 94 -5.25 -25.26 -6.22
CA ILE A 94 -6.16 -25.54 -5.09
C ILE A 94 -5.54 -25.10 -3.76
N GLY A 95 -4.22 -25.19 -3.60
CA GLY A 95 -3.48 -24.70 -2.43
C GLY A 95 -3.58 -23.18 -2.24
N GLN A 96 -3.79 -22.41 -3.32
CA GLN A 96 -4.05 -20.97 -3.20
C GLN A 96 -5.41 -20.63 -2.57
N LYS A 97 -6.32 -21.60 -2.43
CA LYS A 97 -7.67 -21.37 -1.90
C LYS A 97 -7.82 -21.72 -0.42
N ILE A 98 -6.83 -22.35 0.21
CA ILE A 98 -6.86 -22.68 1.64
C ILE A 98 -6.36 -21.50 2.49
N ALA A 99 -6.89 -21.35 3.69
CA ALA A 99 -6.50 -20.30 4.62
C ALA A 99 -5.31 -20.73 5.51
N ASP A 100 -5.23 -22.02 5.82
CA ASP A 100 -4.16 -22.62 6.63
C ASP A 100 -4.18 -24.15 6.44
N TYR A 101 -3.18 -24.83 6.99
CA TYR A 101 -3.18 -26.29 7.09
C TYR A 101 -2.67 -26.77 8.46
N LEU A 102 -3.14 -27.93 8.91
CA LEU A 102 -2.73 -28.57 10.15
C LEU A 102 -2.37 -30.03 9.91
N ILE A 103 -1.28 -30.49 10.52
CA ILE A 103 -0.80 -31.87 10.38
C ILE A 103 -1.25 -32.69 11.60
N LYS A 104 -1.82 -33.88 11.36
CA LYS A 104 -2.14 -34.87 12.39
C LYS A 104 -0.83 -35.49 12.92
N PRO A 105 -0.65 -35.70 14.24
CA PRO A 105 -1.65 -35.56 15.31
C PRO A 105 -1.88 -34.11 15.75
N LEU A 106 -3.15 -33.74 15.88
CA LEU A 106 -3.54 -32.36 16.15
C LEU A 106 -3.22 -31.92 17.59
N ASN A 107 -2.43 -30.86 17.72
CA ASN A 107 -2.23 -30.17 18.99
C ASN A 107 -3.35 -29.14 19.23
N PRO A 108 -4.07 -29.18 20.38
CA PRO A 108 -5.13 -28.22 20.69
C PRO A 108 -4.70 -26.74 20.58
N ASN A 109 -3.46 -26.42 20.96
CA ASN A 109 -2.95 -25.05 20.86
C ASN A 109 -2.68 -24.62 19.40
N GLN A 110 -2.25 -25.54 18.53
CA GLN A 110 -2.06 -25.23 17.10
C GLN A 110 -3.40 -24.94 16.43
N ILE A 111 -4.43 -25.73 16.72
CA ILE A 111 -5.79 -25.47 16.22
C ILE A 111 -6.25 -24.08 16.67
N LEU A 112 -6.12 -23.77 17.96
CA LEU A 112 -6.49 -22.45 18.48
C LEU A 112 -5.71 -21.29 17.83
N LEU A 113 -4.42 -21.47 17.58
CA LEU A 113 -3.60 -20.47 16.89
C LEU A 113 -4.08 -20.25 15.46
N SER A 114 -4.39 -21.31 14.72
CA SER A 114 -4.94 -21.23 13.37
C SER A 114 -6.29 -20.48 13.36
N VAL A 115 -7.22 -20.84 14.28
CA VAL A 115 -8.50 -20.11 14.43
C VAL A 115 -8.26 -18.63 14.71
N LYS A 116 -7.39 -18.29 15.67
CA LYS A 116 -7.10 -16.89 16.01
C LYS A 116 -6.47 -16.12 14.83
N LYS A 117 -5.54 -16.74 14.11
CA LYS A 117 -4.91 -16.13 12.93
C LYS A 117 -5.94 -15.82 11.84
N ILE A 118 -6.97 -16.64 11.71
CA ILE A 118 -8.01 -16.45 10.69
C ILE A 118 -9.10 -15.48 11.15
N LEU A 119 -9.57 -15.62 12.38
CA LEU A 119 -10.74 -14.91 12.89
C LEU A 119 -10.41 -13.62 13.67
N ASP A 120 -9.32 -13.61 14.44
CA ASP A 120 -8.95 -12.48 15.30
C ASP A 120 -7.92 -11.53 14.67
N ASN A 121 -7.20 -11.94 13.62
CA ASN A 121 -6.14 -11.11 13.03
C ASN A 121 -6.66 -9.76 12.55
N LYS A 122 -7.80 -9.73 11.85
CA LYS A 122 -8.41 -8.45 11.43
C LYS A 122 -8.80 -7.56 12.61
N ARG A 123 -9.33 -8.13 13.69
CA ARG A 123 -9.76 -7.37 14.87
C ARG A 123 -8.57 -6.89 15.71
N LEU A 124 -7.61 -7.76 15.99
CA LEU A 124 -6.42 -7.44 16.78
C LEU A 124 -5.51 -6.43 16.07
N VAL A 125 -5.33 -6.58 14.75
CA VAL A 125 -4.61 -5.58 13.93
C VAL A 125 -5.35 -4.26 13.98
N THR A 126 -6.68 -4.24 13.76
CA THR A 126 -7.48 -3.01 13.85
C THR A 126 -7.38 -2.33 15.22
N GLU A 127 -7.50 -3.09 16.32
CA GLU A 127 -7.40 -2.57 17.69
C GLU A 127 -5.99 -2.02 17.97
N ALA A 128 -4.95 -2.73 17.55
CA ALA A 128 -3.56 -2.28 17.71
C ALA A 128 -3.27 -1.02 16.89
N THR A 129 -3.72 -0.96 15.63
CA THR A 129 -3.58 0.20 14.76
C THR A 129 -4.31 1.41 15.33
N ASN A 130 -5.55 1.25 15.80
CA ASN A 130 -6.31 2.32 16.43
C ASN A 130 -5.62 2.87 17.68
N LEU A 131 -5.12 1.99 18.56
CA LEU A 131 -4.34 2.38 19.74
C LEU A 131 -3.03 3.08 19.35
N GLY A 132 -2.34 2.59 18.33
CA GLY A 132 -1.13 3.19 17.79
C GLY A 132 -1.37 4.61 17.28
N TYR A 133 -2.38 4.79 16.43
CA TYR A 133 -2.73 6.11 15.91
C TYR A 133 -3.17 7.07 17.02
N GLN A 134 -3.95 6.62 18.02
CA GLN A 134 -4.32 7.47 19.16
C GLN A 134 -3.12 7.98 19.95
N GLN A 135 -2.05 7.18 20.07
CA GLN A 135 -0.81 7.61 20.70
C GLN A 135 -0.08 8.63 19.83
N GLU A 136 0.03 8.38 18.54
CA GLU A 136 0.70 9.28 17.59
C GLU A 136 -0.06 10.56 17.29
N PHE A 137 -1.39 10.56 17.44
CA PHE A 137 -2.23 11.74 17.21
C PHE A 137 -1.70 12.95 17.97
N ARG A 138 -1.37 12.77 19.26
CA ARG A 138 -0.84 13.86 20.11
C ARG A 138 0.53 14.36 19.64
N ASN A 139 1.39 13.44 19.18
CA ASN A 139 2.73 13.79 18.71
C ASN A 139 2.65 14.58 17.40
N LEU A 140 1.85 14.12 16.45
CA LEU A 140 1.61 14.81 15.17
C LEU A 140 0.98 16.18 15.41
N SER A 141 -0.05 16.26 16.24
CA SER A 141 -0.71 17.52 16.59
C SER A 141 0.23 18.52 17.26
N MET A 142 1.17 18.06 18.09
CA MET A 142 2.20 18.95 18.65
C MET A 142 3.16 19.42 17.56
N GLN A 143 3.67 18.51 16.73
CA GLN A 143 4.65 18.79 15.68
C GLN A 143 4.15 19.87 14.71
N TYR A 144 2.98 19.68 14.07
CA TYR A 144 2.52 20.65 13.06
C TYR A 144 1.98 21.97 13.62
N ASN A 145 1.85 22.08 14.95
CA ASN A 145 1.52 23.34 15.62
C ASN A 145 2.77 24.12 16.08
N ASP A 146 3.93 23.47 16.10
CA ASP A 146 5.22 24.12 16.33
C ASP A 146 5.78 24.71 15.02
N ARG A 147 6.86 25.48 15.14
CA ARG A 147 7.60 25.96 13.96
C ARG A 147 8.41 24.81 13.38
N MET A 148 8.04 24.38 12.18
CA MET A 148 8.73 23.33 11.44
C MET A 148 9.48 23.87 10.21
N ASP A 149 10.58 23.22 9.87
CA ASP A 149 11.27 23.38 8.59
C ASP A 149 10.64 22.51 7.47
N PHE A 150 11.14 22.65 6.24
CA PHE A 150 10.58 21.94 5.08
C PHE A 150 10.82 20.42 5.11
N ASN A 151 11.85 19.94 5.81
CA ASN A 151 12.10 18.51 5.97
C ASN A 151 11.12 17.93 6.98
N GLU A 152 10.93 18.61 8.11
CA GLU A 152 9.96 18.23 9.14
C GLU A 152 8.53 18.17 8.58
N TRP A 153 8.14 19.14 7.74
CA TRP A 153 6.85 19.09 7.02
C TRP A 153 6.71 17.85 6.13
N ALA A 154 7.76 17.47 5.40
CA ALA A 154 7.75 16.28 4.56
C ALA A 154 7.59 15.00 5.40
N GLU A 155 8.27 14.92 6.54
CA GLU A 155 8.15 13.79 7.46
C GLU A 155 6.77 13.70 8.13
N VAL A 156 6.17 14.83 8.52
CA VAL A 156 4.78 14.86 9.01
C VAL A 156 3.82 14.35 7.93
N TYR A 157 3.97 14.80 6.68
CA TYR A 157 3.15 14.32 5.58
C TYR A 157 3.27 12.80 5.38
N LYS A 158 4.50 12.26 5.37
CA LYS A 158 4.73 10.81 5.26
C LYS A 158 4.05 10.02 6.39
N LYS A 159 4.13 10.51 7.63
CA LYS A 159 3.46 9.87 8.78
C LYS A 159 1.94 9.90 8.68
N LEU A 160 1.36 11.01 8.22
CA LEU A 160 -0.09 11.10 7.99
C LEU A 160 -0.56 10.11 6.92
N ILE A 161 0.21 9.96 5.84
CA ILE A 161 -0.07 8.97 4.79
C ILE A 161 0.10 7.54 5.29
N PHE A 162 1.14 7.28 6.09
CA PHE A 162 1.32 5.96 6.73
C PHE A 162 0.06 5.58 7.54
N TRP A 163 -0.41 6.47 8.43
CA TRP A 163 -1.61 6.19 9.22
C TRP A 163 -2.89 6.11 8.38
N GLU A 164 -2.99 6.83 7.26
CA GLU A 164 -4.10 6.71 6.32
C GLU A 164 -4.18 5.28 5.76
N LEU A 165 -3.04 4.73 5.32
CA LEU A 165 -2.98 3.38 4.78
C LEU A 165 -3.25 2.31 5.84
N GLU A 166 -2.72 2.47 7.05
CA GLU A 166 -2.95 1.54 8.16
C GLU A 166 -4.43 1.53 8.60
N LEU A 167 -5.12 2.66 8.57
CA LEU A 167 -6.52 2.78 8.98
C LEU A 167 -7.52 2.36 7.89
N ASP A 168 -7.14 2.40 6.61
CA ASP A 168 -8.02 2.04 5.48
C ASP A 168 -8.51 0.57 5.54
N GLY A 169 -7.73 -0.32 6.16
CA GLY A 169 -8.13 -1.72 6.39
C GLY A 169 -9.15 -1.94 7.52
N SER A 170 -9.45 -0.91 8.31
CA SER A 170 -10.34 -1.01 9.47
C SER A 170 -11.82 -0.84 9.10
N GLN A 171 -12.72 -1.59 9.76
CA GLN A 171 -14.17 -1.37 9.60
C GLN A 171 -14.66 -0.14 10.38
N ASP A 172 -13.84 0.40 11.28
CA ASP A 172 -14.18 1.52 12.14
C ASP A 172 -13.80 2.86 11.49
N LYS A 173 -14.80 3.56 10.94
CA LYS A 173 -14.60 4.85 10.26
C LYS A 173 -14.28 6.01 11.20
N SER A 174 -14.47 5.85 12.52
CA SER A 174 -14.31 6.97 13.46
C SER A 174 -12.87 7.51 13.51
N MET A 175 -11.87 6.62 13.50
CA MET A 175 -10.46 7.04 13.49
C MET A 175 -10.04 7.65 12.15
N SER A 176 -10.61 7.16 11.04
CA SER A 176 -10.39 7.72 9.71
C SER A 176 -10.90 9.16 9.61
N GLU A 177 -12.06 9.46 10.21
CA GLU A 177 -12.60 10.83 10.28
C GLU A 177 -11.68 11.77 11.08
N ILE A 178 -11.17 11.30 12.23
CA ILE A 178 -10.22 12.08 13.05
C ILE A 178 -8.92 12.35 12.29
N LEU A 179 -8.38 11.36 11.56
CA LEU A 179 -7.22 11.55 10.70
C LEU A 179 -7.47 12.58 9.59
N ASN A 180 -8.64 12.54 8.96
CA ASN A 180 -9.00 13.51 7.93
C ASN A 180 -9.07 14.94 8.50
N MET A 181 -9.60 15.12 9.71
CA MET A 181 -9.55 16.41 10.40
C MET A 181 -8.11 16.86 10.66
N GLN A 182 -7.26 15.95 11.17
CA GLN A 182 -5.85 16.23 11.44
C GLN A 182 -5.07 16.62 10.16
N LYS A 183 -5.30 15.91 9.05
CA LYS A 183 -4.73 16.24 7.73
C LYS A 183 -5.16 17.64 7.27
N SER A 184 -6.43 18.00 7.49
CA SER A 184 -6.93 19.34 7.13
C SER A 184 -6.25 20.45 7.95
N GLU A 185 -6.01 20.23 9.24
CA GLU A 185 -5.30 21.18 10.10
C GLU A 185 -3.82 21.31 9.70
N ALA A 186 -3.14 20.18 9.51
CA ALA A 186 -1.76 20.14 9.06
C ALA A 186 -1.59 20.86 7.71
N ASN A 187 -2.50 20.63 6.75
CA ASN A 187 -2.51 21.33 5.47
C ASN A 187 -2.69 22.84 5.62
N ALA A 188 -3.59 23.29 6.50
CA ALA A 188 -3.78 24.72 6.74
C ALA A 188 -2.52 25.40 7.30
N ASN A 189 -1.79 24.72 8.20
CA ASN A 189 -0.52 25.22 8.72
C ASN A 189 0.60 25.15 7.69
N PHE A 190 0.65 24.08 6.87
CA PHE A 190 1.58 23.95 5.76
C PHE A 190 1.38 25.07 4.73
N CYS A 191 0.14 25.40 4.37
CA CYS A 191 -0.15 26.52 3.47
C CYS A 191 0.40 27.84 4.01
N LYS A 192 0.21 28.13 5.31
CA LYS A 192 0.80 29.32 5.94
C LYS A 192 2.33 29.29 5.89
N TYR A 193 2.93 28.13 6.14
CA TYR A 193 4.38 27.95 6.02
C TYR A 193 4.85 28.27 4.60
N VAL A 194 4.23 27.70 3.56
CA VAL A 194 4.59 28.00 2.17
C VAL A 194 4.41 29.49 1.87
N MET A 195 3.29 30.11 2.27
CA MET A 195 3.06 31.55 2.06
C MET A 195 4.15 32.44 2.68
N ASN A 196 4.67 32.05 3.86
CA ASN A 196 5.67 32.84 4.58
C ASN A 196 7.11 32.63 4.08
N ASN A 197 7.39 31.56 3.33
CA ASN A 197 8.76 31.18 2.97
C ASN A 197 9.02 31.12 1.46
N TYR A 198 7.98 30.95 0.63
CA TYR A 198 8.15 30.69 -0.80
C TYR A 198 8.80 31.86 -1.55
N GLU A 199 8.52 33.11 -1.17
CA GLU A 199 9.17 34.28 -1.76
C GLU A 199 10.69 34.27 -1.53
N ASP A 200 11.11 33.99 -0.29
CA ASP A 200 12.53 33.86 0.05
C ASP A 200 13.18 32.70 -0.71
N TRP A 201 12.48 31.58 -0.90
CA TRP A 201 12.99 30.46 -1.69
C TRP A 201 13.31 30.83 -3.14
N LEU A 202 12.57 31.77 -3.73
CA LEU A 202 12.81 32.25 -5.08
C LEU A 202 13.92 33.30 -5.15
N ASN A 203 13.92 34.25 -4.22
CA ASN A 203 14.71 35.47 -4.34
C ASN A 203 16.04 35.43 -3.59
N GLU A 204 16.13 34.65 -2.51
CA GLU A 204 17.31 34.61 -1.64
C GLU A 204 18.23 33.42 -2.01
N PRO A 205 19.45 33.68 -2.52
CA PRO A 205 20.37 32.59 -2.92
C PRO A 205 20.83 31.71 -1.76
N LYS A 206 20.79 32.24 -0.53
CA LYS A 206 21.20 31.57 0.71
C LYS A 206 20.03 31.14 1.59
N ALA A 207 18.78 31.31 1.13
CA ALA A 207 17.64 30.79 1.88
C ALA A 207 17.77 29.28 2.06
N ASP A 208 17.46 28.82 3.27
CA ASP A 208 17.29 27.40 3.53
C ASP A 208 15.95 26.96 2.92
N LYS A 209 16.04 26.15 1.86
CA LYS A 209 14.90 25.86 0.98
C LYS A 209 14.89 24.42 0.50
N PRO A 210 13.71 23.84 0.26
CA PRO A 210 13.60 22.49 -0.24
C PRO A 210 14.17 22.37 -1.66
N LEU A 211 14.49 21.13 -2.05
CA LEU A 211 14.70 20.80 -3.45
C LEU A 211 13.39 21.07 -4.21
N MET A 212 13.46 21.85 -5.29
CA MET A 212 12.29 22.20 -6.12
C MET A 212 12.28 21.49 -7.47
N SER A 213 11.12 21.44 -8.15
CA SER A 213 10.93 20.81 -9.47
C SER A 213 12.04 21.15 -10.47
N ASN A 214 12.37 22.43 -10.60
CA ASN A 214 13.39 22.94 -11.53
C ASN A 214 14.83 22.53 -11.19
N GLN A 215 15.06 21.96 -10.02
CA GLN A 215 16.38 21.52 -9.55
C GLN A 215 16.53 20.00 -9.54
N LEU A 216 15.43 19.27 -9.67
CA LEU A 216 15.37 17.81 -9.50
C LEU A 216 16.36 17.08 -10.41
N MET A 217 16.33 17.35 -11.71
CA MET A 217 17.22 16.70 -12.68
C MET A 217 18.69 16.93 -12.33
N ARG A 218 19.08 18.19 -12.06
CA ARG A 218 20.47 18.55 -11.77
C ARG A 218 20.98 17.98 -10.45
N LYS A 219 20.12 17.89 -9.43
CA LYS A 219 20.52 17.51 -8.06
C LYS A 219 20.38 16.01 -7.77
N LYS A 220 19.45 15.33 -8.44
CA LYS A 220 19.12 13.91 -8.16
C LYS A 220 19.35 12.99 -9.35
N VAL A 221 19.13 13.44 -10.59
CA VAL A 221 19.18 12.54 -11.76
C VAL A 221 20.54 12.58 -12.46
N PHE A 222 21.04 13.77 -12.80
CA PHE A 222 22.30 13.93 -13.52
C PHE A 222 23.53 13.39 -12.76
N PRO A 223 23.61 13.46 -11.42
CA PRO A 223 24.71 12.82 -10.69
C PRO A 223 24.77 11.29 -10.82
N LEU A 224 23.66 10.65 -11.18
CA LEU A 224 23.55 9.20 -11.37
C LEU A 224 23.91 8.75 -12.80
N LEU A 225 24.24 9.69 -13.69
CA LEU A 225 24.68 9.37 -15.04
C LEU A 225 26.11 8.81 -15.01
N GLU A 226 26.24 7.49 -15.10
CA GLU A 226 27.52 6.79 -15.21
C GLU A 226 27.89 6.53 -16.67
N GLN A 227 29.18 6.40 -16.98
CA GLN A 227 29.64 6.18 -18.37
C GLN A 227 29.24 4.80 -18.92
N ASP A 228 29.12 3.79 -18.05
CA ASP A 228 28.99 2.39 -18.45
C ASP A 228 27.63 1.75 -18.08
N SER A 229 26.69 2.54 -17.54
CA SER A 229 25.36 2.06 -17.16
C SER A 229 24.25 2.98 -17.69
N PRO A 230 23.25 2.45 -18.43
CA PRO A 230 22.13 3.25 -18.89
C PRO A 230 21.23 3.65 -17.70
N LEU A 231 20.89 4.93 -17.62
CA LEU A 231 19.93 5.44 -16.65
C LEU A 231 18.52 5.49 -17.26
N PHE A 232 17.56 4.87 -16.59
CA PHE A 232 16.14 4.97 -16.94
C PHE A 232 15.43 5.87 -15.93
N PHE A 233 14.90 7.00 -16.40
CA PHE A 233 14.16 7.96 -15.58
C PHE A 233 12.66 7.87 -15.88
N VAL A 234 11.86 7.54 -14.86
CA VAL A 234 10.40 7.46 -14.97
C VAL A 234 9.79 8.60 -14.19
N LEU A 235 8.97 9.41 -14.87
CA LEU A 235 8.14 10.44 -14.24
C LEU A 235 6.67 10.07 -14.43
N VAL A 236 6.00 9.79 -13.32
CA VAL A 236 4.56 9.44 -13.30
C VAL A 236 3.78 10.68 -12.91
N ASP A 237 2.89 11.10 -13.79
CA ASP A 237 2.04 12.27 -13.54
C ASP A 237 0.93 11.94 -12.54
N ASN A 238 0.61 12.89 -11.66
CA ASN A 238 -0.42 12.78 -10.63
C ASN A 238 -0.33 11.55 -9.70
N LEU A 239 0.87 10.96 -9.55
CA LEU A 239 1.08 9.87 -8.60
C LEU A 239 1.23 10.43 -7.18
N ARG A 240 0.26 10.13 -6.32
CA ARG A 240 0.29 10.51 -4.91
C ARG A 240 1.18 9.56 -4.10
N TYR A 241 1.69 10.05 -2.98
CA TYR A 241 2.61 9.28 -2.14
C TYR A 241 1.97 8.03 -1.53
N ASP A 242 0.69 8.06 -1.16
CA ASP A 242 -0.04 6.87 -0.70
C ASP A 242 -0.15 5.81 -1.80
N GLN A 243 -0.39 6.24 -3.05
CA GLN A 243 -0.42 5.34 -4.20
C GLN A 243 0.96 4.73 -4.46
N TRP A 244 2.03 5.52 -4.33
CA TRP A 244 3.40 5.02 -4.37
C TRP A 244 3.62 3.94 -3.32
N LYS A 245 3.22 4.17 -2.06
CA LYS A 245 3.39 3.18 -0.97
C LYS A 245 2.58 1.89 -1.17
N VAL A 246 1.50 1.93 -1.92
CA VAL A 246 0.77 0.71 -2.33
C VAL A 246 1.49 -0.03 -3.46
N ILE A 247 2.17 0.68 -4.36
CA ILE A 247 2.88 0.11 -5.53
C ILE A 247 4.28 -0.40 -5.15
N GLU A 248 4.97 0.28 -4.22
CA GLU A 248 6.36 0.02 -3.82
C GLU A 248 6.63 -1.47 -3.54
N PRO A 249 5.81 -2.21 -2.75
CA PRO A 249 6.05 -3.64 -2.49
C PRO A 249 6.09 -4.51 -3.75
N ILE A 250 5.32 -4.15 -4.78
CA ILE A 250 5.29 -4.88 -6.06
C ILE A 250 6.59 -4.64 -6.84
N LEU A 251 7.17 -3.45 -6.73
CA LEU A 251 8.43 -3.12 -7.37
C LEU A 251 9.63 -3.72 -6.64
N THR A 252 9.55 -3.88 -5.31
CA THR A 252 10.64 -4.47 -4.53
C THR A 252 10.90 -5.95 -4.84
N ASP A 253 9.96 -6.63 -5.49
CA ASP A 253 10.19 -7.98 -6.03
C ASP A 253 11.20 -8.00 -7.18
N TYR A 254 11.42 -6.86 -7.84
CA TYR A 254 12.29 -6.71 -9.02
C TYR A 254 13.49 -5.78 -8.79
N PHE A 255 13.36 -4.80 -7.89
CA PHE A 255 14.33 -3.74 -7.68
C PHE A 255 14.61 -3.50 -6.20
N THR A 256 15.84 -3.09 -5.87
CA THR A 256 16.18 -2.61 -4.52
C THR A 256 16.00 -1.09 -4.45
N VAL A 257 15.32 -0.61 -3.41
CA VAL A 257 15.20 0.83 -3.14
C VAL A 257 16.50 1.32 -2.47
N GLU A 258 17.30 2.09 -3.20
CA GLU A 258 18.53 2.69 -2.68
C GLU A 258 18.26 4.00 -1.91
N GLU A 259 17.31 4.81 -2.38
CA GLU A 259 16.96 6.09 -1.77
C GLU A 259 15.47 6.41 -1.97
N GLU A 260 14.81 6.87 -0.90
CA GLU A 260 13.50 7.52 -0.97
C GLU A 260 13.61 8.94 -0.41
N SER A 261 13.37 9.95 -1.25
CA SER A 261 13.47 11.36 -0.86
C SER A 261 12.30 12.20 -1.37
N SER A 262 11.97 13.25 -0.61
CA SER A 262 10.90 14.19 -0.97
C SER A 262 11.49 15.43 -1.65
N TYR A 263 10.68 16.06 -2.50
CA TYR A 263 10.96 17.39 -3.05
C TYR A 263 9.66 18.21 -3.03
N TYR A 264 9.79 19.53 -3.18
CA TYR A 264 8.65 20.44 -3.21
C TYR A 264 8.37 20.84 -4.65
N SER A 265 7.11 20.76 -5.06
CA SER A 265 6.73 21.31 -6.36
C SER A 265 6.87 22.83 -6.37
N ILE A 266 7.16 23.41 -7.53
CA ILE A 266 7.06 24.86 -7.73
C ILE A 266 5.59 25.31 -7.71
N LEU A 267 5.37 26.61 -7.57
CA LEU A 267 4.08 27.26 -7.77
C LEU A 267 4.06 27.99 -9.13
N PRO A 268 3.00 27.79 -9.96
CA PRO A 268 1.87 26.88 -9.75
C PRO A 268 2.25 25.39 -9.80
N THR A 269 1.55 24.55 -9.05
CA THR A 269 1.85 23.11 -8.94
C THR A 269 1.25 22.26 -10.06
N THR A 270 0.42 22.83 -10.94
CA THR A 270 -0.27 22.05 -11.97
C THR A 270 0.73 21.39 -12.92
N THR A 271 0.33 20.25 -13.50
CA THR A 271 1.20 19.42 -14.34
C THR A 271 1.96 20.23 -15.38
N ALA A 272 1.30 21.16 -16.07
CA ALA A 272 1.92 22.02 -17.09
C ALA A 272 3.17 22.76 -16.59
N PHE A 273 3.11 23.36 -15.40
CA PHE A 273 4.23 24.14 -14.87
C PHE A 273 5.27 23.23 -14.22
N ALA A 274 4.83 22.34 -13.32
CA ALA A 274 5.75 21.52 -12.53
C ALA A 274 6.53 20.53 -13.41
N ARG A 275 5.86 19.87 -14.37
CA ARG A 275 6.48 18.91 -15.29
C ARG A 275 7.49 19.58 -16.21
N ASN A 276 7.10 20.67 -16.86
CA ASN A 276 8.01 21.41 -17.75
C ASN A 276 9.21 21.96 -16.98
N SER A 277 9.02 22.39 -15.73
CA SER A 277 10.12 22.86 -14.88
C SER A 277 11.13 21.75 -14.57
N ILE A 278 10.70 20.51 -14.36
CA ILE A 278 11.61 19.36 -14.19
C ILE A 278 12.49 19.19 -15.42
N PHE A 279 11.88 19.12 -16.61
CA PHE A 279 12.61 18.87 -17.86
C PHE A 279 13.43 20.07 -18.35
N SER A 280 13.00 21.31 -18.10
CA SER A 280 13.73 22.51 -18.52
C SER A 280 14.82 22.91 -17.53
N GLY A 281 14.63 22.58 -16.25
CA GLY A 281 15.45 23.07 -15.15
C GLY A 281 15.25 24.55 -14.83
N LEU A 282 14.11 25.11 -15.23
CA LEU A 282 13.80 26.53 -15.15
C LEU A 282 12.43 26.75 -14.51
N MET A 283 12.22 27.93 -13.92
CA MET A 283 10.89 28.41 -13.52
C MET A 283 10.07 28.85 -14.75
N PRO A 284 8.73 28.90 -14.67
CA PRO A 284 7.89 29.32 -15.81
C PRO A 284 8.30 30.66 -16.44
N SER A 285 8.52 31.69 -15.63
CA SER A 285 8.95 33.01 -16.11
C SER A 285 10.37 33.03 -16.72
N GLU A 286 11.20 32.04 -16.39
CA GLU A 286 12.51 31.85 -17.00
C GLU A 286 12.40 31.08 -18.32
N MET A 287 11.50 30.10 -18.41
CA MET A 287 11.18 29.38 -19.65
C MET A 287 10.66 30.36 -20.71
N GLU A 288 9.69 31.21 -20.34
CA GLU A 288 9.15 32.24 -21.24
C GLU A 288 10.24 33.18 -21.78
N LYS A 289 11.21 33.57 -20.95
CA LYS A 289 12.29 34.49 -21.35
C LYS A 289 13.41 33.80 -22.15
N GLN A 290 13.81 32.60 -21.77
CA GLN A 290 14.98 31.91 -22.32
C GLN A 290 14.64 30.99 -23.49
N LEU A 291 13.42 30.45 -23.52
CA LEU A 291 12.93 29.46 -24.47
C LEU A 291 11.51 29.80 -24.94
N PRO A 292 11.26 31.03 -25.46
CA PRO A 292 9.93 31.48 -25.85
C PRO A 292 9.31 30.59 -26.95
N ASP A 293 10.13 30.01 -27.82
CA ASP A 293 9.66 29.13 -28.91
C ASP A 293 9.13 27.76 -28.42
N LEU A 294 9.44 27.38 -27.18
CA LEU A 294 9.02 26.11 -26.56
C LEU A 294 7.96 26.30 -25.46
N TRP A 295 7.80 27.53 -24.97
CA TRP A 295 6.90 27.85 -23.88
C TRP A 295 5.51 28.19 -24.42
N VAL A 296 4.50 27.43 -24.00
CA VAL A 296 3.10 27.67 -24.33
C VAL A 296 2.43 28.30 -23.12
N ASN A 297 1.91 29.52 -23.28
CA ASN A 297 1.14 30.20 -22.25
C ASN A 297 -0.25 29.56 -22.07
N ASP A 298 -0.77 29.65 -20.86
CA ASP A 298 -2.07 29.11 -20.44
C ASP A 298 -3.28 29.76 -21.13
N ASP A 299 -3.08 30.91 -21.77
CA ASP A 299 -4.10 31.57 -22.61
C ASP A 299 -4.30 30.90 -23.98
N ASN A 300 -3.42 29.99 -24.41
CA ASN A 300 -3.51 29.30 -25.70
C ASN A 300 -4.30 27.98 -25.57
N GLU A 301 -5.64 28.08 -25.60
CA GLU A 301 -6.54 26.92 -25.49
C GLU A 301 -6.39 25.87 -26.61
N GLU A 302 -5.78 26.23 -27.75
CA GLU A 302 -5.61 25.34 -28.91
C GLU A 302 -4.38 24.41 -28.81
N GLU A 303 -3.40 24.72 -27.95
CA GLU A 303 -2.13 24.00 -27.87
C GLU A 303 -1.92 23.33 -26.50
N GLY A 304 -1.50 22.07 -26.52
CA GLY A 304 -1.19 21.34 -25.29
C GLY A 304 0.01 21.95 -24.55
N LEU A 305 -0.17 22.31 -23.28
CA LEU A 305 0.88 22.93 -22.44
C LEU A 305 2.09 22.02 -22.14
N ASN A 306 2.04 20.75 -22.57
CA ASN A 306 3.06 19.73 -22.29
C ASN A 306 3.43 19.00 -23.59
N ASN A 307 3.93 19.72 -24.59
CA ASN A 307 4.29 19.14 -25.88
C ASN A 307 5.81 19.10 -26.14
N HIS A 308 6.58 19.86 -25.36
CA HIS A 308 7.99 20.13 -25.62
C HIS A 308 8.93 19.56 -24.54
N GLU A 309 8.49 18.60 -23.74
CA GLU A 309 9.30 18.03 -22.65
C GLU A 309 10.65 17.46 -23.14
N ASN A 310 10.65 16.81 -24.31
CA ASN A 310 11.88 16.30 -24.93
C ASN A 310 12.86 17.42 -25.29
N ASP A 311 12.35 18.51 -25.85
CA ASP A 311 13.18 19.64 -26.29
C ASP A 311 13.72 20.42 -25.09
N PHE A 312 12.91 20.59 -24.05
CA PHE A 312 13.36 21.10 -22.75
C PHE A 312 14.49 20.25 -22.16
N LEU A 313 14.34 18.93 -22.14
CA LEU A 313 15.36 18.01 -21.62
C LEU A 313 16.67 18.12 -22.40
N LYS A 314 16.62 18.17 -23.73
CA LYS A 314 17.81 18.36 -24.57
C LYS A 314 18.53 19.66 -24.23
N LYS A 315 17.80 20.77 -24.13
CA LYS A 315 18.37 22.07 -23.75
C LYS A 315 19.00 22.05 -22.36
N GLN A 316 18.37 21.37 -21.41
CA GLN A 316 18.89 21.23 -20.05
C GLN A 316 20.19 20.41 -20.00
N LEU A 317 20.28 19.32 -20.77
CA LEU A 317 21.49 18.51 -20.92
C LEU A 317 22.64 19.30 -21.57
N GLU A 318 22.35 20.03 -22.67
CA GLU A 318 23.30 20.93 -23.34
C GLU A 318 23.86 21.97 -22.37
N LYS A 319 22.98 22.66 -21.62
CA LYS A 319 23.35 23.68 -20.62
C LYS A 319 24.19 23.09 -19.48
N SER A 320 23.97 21.82 -19.15
CA SER A 320 24.73 21.07 -18.15
C SER A 320 26.03 20.47 -18.68
N ARG A 321 26.34 20.66 -19.97
CA ARG A 321 27.53 20.10 -20.67
C ARG A 321 27.58 18.57 -20.64
N LEU A 322 26.43 17.93 -20.58
CA LEU A 322 26.29 16.47 -20.57
C LEU A 322 26.09 16.00 -22.01
N THR A 323 27.13 15.41 -22.60
CA THR A 323 27.07 14.86 -23.97
C THR A 323 26.73 13.38 -23.89
N ILE A 324 25.44 13.07 -23.76
CA ILE A 324 24.92 11.71 -23.64
C ILE A 324 23.92 11.40 -24.75
N LYS A 325 23.79 10.12 -25.11
CA LYS A 325 22.65 9.66 -25.90
C LYS A 325 21.44 9.58 -24.99
N SER A 326 20.35 10.25 -25.35
CA SER A 326 19.10 10.23 -24.60
C SER A 326 17.91 10.02 -25.54
N SER A 327 16.84 9.45 -24.99
CA SER A 327 15.55 9.29 -25.64
C SER A 327 14.45 9.66 -24.66
N TYR A 328 13.40 10.30 -25.16
CA TYR A 328 12.21 10.65 -24.39
C TYR A 328 10.99 9.98 -25.01
N HIS A 329 10.18 9.35 -24.16
CA HIS A 329 8.94 8.71 -24.56
C HIS A 329 7.81 9.16 -23.64
N LYS A 330 6.75 9.72 -24.23
CA LYS A 330 5.52 10.07 -23.53
C LYS A 330 4.51 8.95 -23.70
N ILE A 331 4.04 8.42 -22.58
CA ILE A 331 2.96 7.43 -22.53
C ILE A 331 1.72 8.20 -22.07
N LEU A 332 0.66 8.17 -22.89
CA LEU A 332 -0.62 8.86 -22.67
C LEU A 332 -1.66 7.90 -22.11
#